data_AF-A0A3B8V5T5-F1
#
_entry.id   AF-A0A3B8V5T5-F1
#
_cell.length_a   1.000
_cell.length_b   1.000
_cell.length_c   1.000
_cell.angle_alpha   90.00
_cell.angle_beta   90.00
_cell.angle_gamma   90.00
#
_symmetry.space_group_name_H-M   'P 1'
#
loop_
_entity.id
_entity.type
_entity.pdbx_description
1 polymer ?
#
loop_
_entity_poly.entity_id
_entity_poly.type
_entity_poly.pdbx_seq_one_letter_code
_entity_poly.pdbx_strand_id
1 'polypeptide(L)'
;MASVTDAIITSRLDGIRIGILHHSGSKLVREGYLIDSMADLWKGRGAEVVDIVGTDTPVPVDLLLLHVDVSVVPEAYRRFAQTHSRVINLSAVDIRKRNYLEDLVGVDDESSGPVIVKSNLNHGGLPERLVGPPPSGPARLVAGIRRGLRRRLGLVNEIRFKSDYEIFPDRVSVPARRFSDGSVIQRF
;
A
#
# COMPACT_ATOMS: atom_id res chain seq x y z
N MET A 1 33.42 7.46 24.53
CA MET A 1 32.22 6.60 24.46
C MET A 1 31.38 7.12 23.31
N ALA A 2 31.35 6.43 22.17
CA ALA A 2 30.42 6.77 21.09
C ALA A 2 29.00 6.48 21.58
N SER A 3 28.04 7.38 21.27
CA SER A 3 26.67 7.19 21.72
C SER A 3 26.08 5.92 21.07
N VAL A 4 25.13 5.26 21.73
CA VAL A 4 24.40 4.10 21.15
C VAL A 4 23.81 4.45 19.78
N THR A 5 23.51 5.73 19.56
CA THR A 5 23.02 6.29 18.29
C THR A 5 24.09 6.25 17.18
N ASP A 6 25.36 6.53 17.48
CA ASP A 6 26.45 6.49 16.50
C ASP A 6 26.79 5.06 16.07
N ALA A 7 26.71 4.10 17.00
CA ALA A 7 26.97 2.69 16.72
C ALA A 7 25.91 2.07 15.79
N ILE A 8 24.63 2.46 15.93
CA ILE A 8 23.52 1.98 15.08
C ILE A 8 23.64 2.56 13.65
N ILE A 9 24.20 3.76 13.49
CA ILE A 9 24.41 4.38 12.18
C ILE A 9 25.57 3.72 11.40
N THR A 10 26.49 3.04 12.11
CA THR A 10 27.74 2.52 11.55
C THR A 10 27.69 1.01 11.22
N SER A 11 26.54 0.34 11.33
CA SER A 11 26.46 -1.08 10.97
C SER A 11 26.61 -1.27 9.45
N ARG A 12 27.76 -1.82 9.03
CA ARG A 12 27.96 -2.30 7.66
C ARG A 12 27.03 -3.49 7.38
N LEU A 13 26.44 -3.51 6.20
CA LEU A 13 25.58 -4.59 5.71
C LEU A 13 26.32 -5.52 4.74
N ASP A 14 27.66 -5.48 4.76
CA ASP A 14 28.52 -6.29 3.91
C ASP A 14 28.17 -7.78 4.01
N GLY A 15 27.96 -8.42 2.86
CA GLY A 15 27.65 -9.84 2.78
C GLY A 15 26.21 -10.22 3.16
N ILE A 16 25.34 -9.25 3.45
CA ILE A 16 23.90 -9.48 3.64
C ILE A 16 23.19 -9.34 2.30
N ARG A 17 22.36 -10.33 1.95
CA ARG A 17 21.48 -10.30 0.79
C ARG A 17 20.04 -10.01 1.21
N ILE A 18 19.50 -8.90 0.74
CA ILE A 18 18.14 -8.43 1.04
C ILE A 18 17.25 -8.61 -0.19
N GLY A 19 16.19 -9.40 -0.06
CA GLY A 19 15.16 -9.56 -1.09
C GLY A 19 14.00 -8.60 -0.89
N ILE A 20 13.55 -7.92 -1.95
CA ILE A 20 12.32 -7.13 -1.93
C ILE A 20 11.28 -7.86 -2.77
N LEU A 21 10.22 -8.37 -2.13
CA LEU A 21 9.18 -9.14 -2.81
C LEU A 21 8.07 -8.22 -3.33
N HIS A 22 7.95 -8.17 -4.65
CA HIS A 22 6.94 -7.43 -5.40
C HIS A 22 5.85 -8.35 -5.95
N HIS A 23 4.66 -7.79 -6.18
CA HIS A 23 3.62 -8.53 -6.89
C HIS A 23 3.97 -8.74 -8.38
N SER A 24 3.42 -9.78 -9.01
CA SER A 24 3.75 -10.20 -10.39
C SER A 24 3.44 -9.15 -11.46
N GLY A 25 2.46 -8.29 -11.21
CA GLY A 25 2.12 -7.14 -12.07
C GLY A 25 2.96 -5.88 -11.82
N SER A 26 3.94 -5.93 -10.91
CA SER A 26 4.73 -4.76 -10.54
C SER A 26 5.66 -4.38 -11.68
N LYS A 27 5.74 -3.09 -11.98
CA LYS A 27 6.78 -2.56 -12.86
C LYS A 27 7.98 -2.25 -11.98
N LEU A 28 9.09 -2.95 -12.20
CA LEU A 28 10.37 -2.68 -11.53
C LEU A 28 11.04 -1.39 -12.02
N VAL A 29 10.30 -0.27 -12.03
CA VAL A 29 10.83 1.05 -12.36
C VAL A 29 11.18 1.72 -11.05
N ARG A 30 12.49 1.86 -10.77
CA ARG A 30 13.06 2.38 -9.52
C ARG A 30 13.02 3.91 -9.42
N GLU A 31 11.91 4.54 -9.76
CA GLU A 31 11.79 5.99 -9.65
C GLU A 31 10.57 6.40 -8.83
N GLY A 32 10.84 6.97 -7.66
CA GLY A 32 9.86 7.71 -6.85
C GLY A 32 9.26 6.97 -5.67
N TYR A 33 9.59 5.70 -5.42
CA TYR A 33 9.13 5.00 -4.21
C TYR A 33 10.16 5.07 -3.10
N LEU A 34 9.70 5.23 -1.84
CA LEU A 34 10.57 5.23 -0.66
C LEU A 34 11.42 3.96 -0.58
N ILE A 35 10.88 2.82 -1.02
CA ILE A 35 11.59 1.56 -1.01
C ILE A 35 12.84 1.57 -1.91
N ASP A 36 12.82 2.32 -3.02
CA ASP A 36 13.98 2.47 -3.90
C ASP A 36 15.10 3.22 -3.17
N SER A 37 14.74 4.31 -2.48
CA SER A 37 15.70 5.06 -1.66
C SER A 37 16.26 4.20 -0.53
N MET A 38 15.45 3.35 0.10
CA MET A 38 15.92 2.40 1.12
C MET A 38 16.85 1.34 0.52
N ALA A 39 16.52 0.79 -0.66
CA ALA A 39 17.37 -0.16 -1.38
C ALA A 39 18.74 0.44 -1.71
N ASP A 40 18.78 1.69 -2.17
CA ASP A 40 20.04 2.36 -2.49
C ASP A 40 20.86 2.68 -1.24
N LEU A 41 20.20 3.06 -0.13
CA LEU A 41 20.86 3.20 1.17
C LEU A 41 21.47 1.87 1.67
N TRP A 42 20.76 0.74 1.51
CA TRP A 42 21.29 -0.56 1.90
C TRP A 42 22.48 -1.00 1.04
N LYS A 43 22.40 -0.81 -0.28
CA LYS A 43 23.54 -1.05 -1.19
C LYS A 43 24.73 -0.18 -0.84
N GLY A 44 24.51 1.12 -0.57
CA GLY A 44 25.55 2.05 -0.14
C GLY A 44 26.23 1.66 1.17
N ARG A 45 25.60 0.78 1.97
CA ARG A 45 26.16 0.20 3.21
C ARG A 45 26.72 -1.22 3.03
N GLY A 46 26.78 -1.75 1.81
CA GLY A 46 27.41 -3.03 1.49
C GLY A 46 26.45 -4.22 1.26
N ALA A 47 25.14 -4.04 1.37
CA ALA A 47 24.17 -5.11 1.12
C ALA A 47 24.04 -5.41 -0.38
N GLU A 48 23.83 -6.68 -0.73
CA GLU A 48 23.24 -7.03 -2.02
C GLU A 48 21.72 -6.89 -1.91
N VAL A 49 21.09 -6.13 -2.82
CA VAL A 49 19.62 -5.99 -2.86
C VAL A 49 19.10 -6.59 -4.15
N VAL A 50 18.17 -7.55 -4.03
CA VAL A 50 17.54 -8.25 -5.15
C VAL A 50 16.03 -8.04 -5.16
N ASP A 51 15.50 -7.65 -6.32
CA ASP A 51 14.06 -7.58 -6.55
C ASP A 51 13.53 -8.98 -6.91
N ILE A 52 12.51 -9.43 -6.18
CA ILE A 52 11.83 -10.70 -6.39
C ILE A 52 10.42 -10.38 -6.88
N VAL A 53 10.05 -10.86 -8.07
CA VAL A 53 8.73 -10.58 -8.67
C VAL A 53 7.91 -11.86 -8.70
N GLY A 54 6.71 -11.83 -8.10
CA GLY A 54 5.86 -13.00 -8.01
C GLY A 54 6.40 -14.04 -7.03
N THR A 55 5.89 -15.26 -7.11
CA THR A 55 6.20 -16.34 -6.15
C THR A 55 6.70 -17.63 -6.82
N ASP A 56 6.96 -17.58 -8.13
CA ASP A 56 7.24 -18.77 -8.93
C ASP A 56 8.67 -19.29 -8.76
N THR A 57 9.61 -18.37 -8.48
CA THR A 57 11.04 -18.68 -8.34
C THR A 57 11.51 -18.35 -6.94
N PRO A 58 11.93 -19.35 -6.14
CA PRO A 58 12.60 -19.11 -4.87
C PRO A 58 13.92 -18.37 -5.09
N VAL A 59 14.16 -17.32 -4.31
CA VAL A 59 15.42 -16.57 -4.34
C VAL A 59 16.01 -16.59 -2.93
N PRO A 60 17.17 -17.24 -2.71
CA PRO A 60 17.75 -17.31 -1.38
C PRO A 60 18.24 -15.93 -0.95
N VAL A 61 17.74 -15.43 0.17
CA VAL A 61 18.11 -14.14 0.77
C VAL A 61 18.21 -14.29 2.29
N ASP A 62 19.07 -13.49 2.92
CA ASP A 62 19.23 -13.48 4.38
C ASP A 62 18.09 -12.75 5.07
N LEU A 63 17.46 -11.81 4.36
CA LEU A 63 16.35 -10.99 4.82
C LEU A 63 15.39 -10.73 3.67
N LEU A 64 14.11 -11.04 3.86
CA LEU A 64 13.05 -10.72 2.92
C LEU A 64 12.23 -9.53 3.41
N LEU A 65 12.02 -8.52 2.56
CA LEU A 65 11.01 -7.50 2.75
C LEU A 65 9.76 -7.87 1.94
N LEU A 66 8.66 -8.17 2.63
CA LEU A 66 7.36 -8.37 2.01
C LEU A 66 6.78 -7.01 1.57
N HIS A 67 6.90 -6.66 0.29
CA HIS A 67 6.49 -5.37 -0.28
C HIS A 67 5.68 -5.53 -1.57
N VAL A 68 4.52 -6.17 -1.48
CA VAL A 68 3.64 -6.42 -2.64
C VAL A 68 2.78 -5.23 -3.04
N ASP A 69 2.93 -4.08 -2.37
CA ASP A 69 2.24 -2.80 -2.61
C ASP A 69 0.70 -2.85 -2.73
N VAL A 70 0.03 -3.88 -2.22
CA VAL A 70 -1.44 -3.96 -2.21
C VAL A 70 -2.01 -3.84 -0.80
N SER A 71 -3.27 -3.41 -0.70
CA SER A 71 -3.96 -3.21 0.59
C SER A 71 -4.07 -4.49 1.41
N VAL A 72 -4.31 -5.62 0.76
CA VAL A 72 -4.39 -6.94 1.39
C VAL A 72 -3.41 -7.85 0.67
N VAL A 73 -2.44 -8.37 1.40
CA VAL A 73 -1.41 -9.25 0.85
C VAL A 73 -2.06 -10.58 0.44
N PRO A 74 -1.98 -10.98 -0.85
CA PRO A 74 -2.56 -12.25 -1.28
C PRO A 74 -1.83 -13.43 -0.63
N GLU A 75 -2.58 -14.49 -0.33
CA GLU A 75 -2.09 -15.64 0.42
C GLU A 75 -0.85 -16.32 -0.21
N ALA A 76 -0.75 -16.33 -1.55
CA ALA A 76 0.42 -16.87 -2.25
C ALA A 76 1.72 -16.16 -1.83
N TYR A 77 1.71 -14.84 -1.73
CA TYR A 77 2.88 -14.06 -1.30
C TYR A 77 3.19 -14.24 0.18
N ARG A 78 2.16 -14.41 1.02
CA ARG A 78 2.35 -14.72 2.45
C ARG A 78 3.05 -16.08 2.62
N ARG A 79 2.58 -17.10 1.92
CA ARG A 79 3.17 -18.45 1.97
C ARG A 79 4.60 -18.45 1.44
N PHE A 80 4.86 -17.75 0.34
CA PHE A 80 6.22 -17.57 -0.18
C PHE A 80 7.12 -16.86 0.84
N ALA A 81 6.64 -15.79 1.47
CA ALA A 81 7.41 -15.11 2.50
C ALA A 81 7.71 -16.01 3.71
N GLN A 82 6.76 -16.85 4.13
CA GLN A 82 6.94 -17.79 5.25
C GLN A 82 8.01 -18.87 5.00
N THR A 83 8.46 -19.10 3.77
CA THR A 83 9.58 -20.02 3.51
C THR A 83 10.94 -19.41 3.86
N HIS A 84 10.98 -18.11 4.19
CA HIS A 84 12.20 -17.39 4.55
C HIS A 84 12.29 -17.25 6.07
N SER A 85 13.51 -17.41 6.61
CA SER A 85 13.75 -17.40 8.07
C SER A 85 13.59 -16.02 8.70
N ARG A 86 13.82 -14.94 7.94
CA ARG A 86 13.74 -13.56 8.40
C ARG A 86 12.95 -12.73 7.41
N VAL A 87 11.83 -12.20 7.87
CA VAL A 87 10.89 -11.44 7.02
C VAL A 87 10.46 -10.16 7.72
N ILE A 88 10.62 -9.03 7.06
CA ILE A 88 10.04 -7.75 7.44
C ILE A 88 8.64 -7.65 6.84
N ASN A 89 7.70 -7.10 7.61
CA ASN A 89 6.28 -6.90 7.26
C ASN A 89 5.45 -8.19 7.12
N LEU A 90 5.92 -9.33 7.62
CA LEU A 90 5.17 -10.60 7.54
C LEU A 90 3.77 -10.52 8.16
N SER A 91 3.63 -9.76 9.25
CA SER A 91 2.35 -9.54 9.95
C SER A 91 1.51 -8.40 9.35
N ALA A 92 2.08 -7.57 8.46
CA ALA A 92 1.38 -6.46 7.81
C ALA A 92 0.56 -6.95 6.61
N VAL A 93 -0.35 -7.89 6.87
CA VAL A 93 -1.11 -8.61 5.84
C VAL A 93 -2.28 -7.79 5.29
N ASP A 94 -2.73 -6.79 6.02
CA ASP A 94 -3.86 -5.95 5.64
C ASP A 94 -3.64 -4.51 6.13
N ILE A 95 -3.17 -3.66 5.21
CA ILE A 95 -2.86 -2.26 5.41
C ILE A 95 -4.02 -1.35 4.98
N ARG A 96 -5.25 -1.87 4.95
CA ARG A 96 -6.43 -1.00 4.78
C ARG A 96 -6.52 -0.05 5.97
N LYS A 97 -6.78 1.24 5.68
CA LYS A 97 -6.75 2.31 6.69
C LYS A 97 -7.63 2.04 7.89
N ARG A 98 -8.80 1.42 7.68
CA ARG A 98 -9.72 1.08 8.77
C ARG A 98 -9.14 0.13 9.83
N ASN A 99 -8.07 -0.60 9.50
CA ASN A 99 -7.49 -1.60 10.40
C ASN A 99 -6.39 -1.03 11.29
N TYR A 100 -5.81 0.10 10.93
CA TYR A 100 -4.66 0.66 11.66
C TYR A 100 -4.81 2.14 12.02
N LEU A 101 -5.75 2.86 11.39
CA LEU A 101 -6.09 4.20 11.84
C LEU A 101 -6.98 4.14 13.08
N GLU A 102 -6.62 4.96 14.06
CA GLU A 102 -7.44 5.28 15.22
C GLU A 102 -8.35 6.48 14.88
N ASP A 103 -9.32 6.78 15.76
CA ASP A 103 -10.26 7.91 15.63
C ASP A 103 -11.09 7.92 14.34
N LEU A 104 -11.54 6.73 13.91
CA LEU A 104 -12.48 6.61 12.81
C LEU A 104 -13.86 7.09 13.22
N VAL A 105 -14.47 7.90 12.36
CA VAL A 105 -15.79 8.51 12.60
C VAL A 105 -16.85 7.74 11.83
N GLY A 106 -17.79 7.15 12.57
CA GLY A 106 -18.95 6.44 12.03
C GLY A 106 -20.11 7.36 11.65
N VAL A 107 -21.17 6.81 11.05
CA VAL A 107 -22.38 7.57 10.69
C VAL A 107 -23.14 8.09 11.91
N ASP A 108 -23.06 7.36 13.03
CA ASP A 108 -23.76 7.68 14.29
C ASP A 108 -22.83 8.32 15.33
N ASP A 109 -21.62 8.70 14.95
CA ASP A 109 -20.65 9.31 15.87
C ASP A 109 -21.07 10.75 16.22
N GLU A 110 -21.09 11.10 17.51
CA GLU A 110 -21.52 12.43 18.00
C GLU A 110 -20.39 13.45 18.07
N SER A 111 -19.18 13.08 17.67
CA SER A 111 -18.01 13.94 17.76
C SER A 111 -18.12 15.22 16.94
N SER A 112 -17.70 16.30 17.57
CA SER A 112 -17.54 17.62 16.96
C SER A 112 -16.11 17.83 16.46
N GLY A 113 -15.97 18.61 15.39
CA GLY A 113 -14.69 19.10 14.91
C GLY A 113 -14.28 18.51 13.55
N PRO A 114 -13.18 19.01 12.97
CA PRO A 114 -12.80 18.70 11.60
C PRO A 114 -12.55 17.22 11.38
N VAL A 115 -12.92 16.76 10.20
CA VAL A 115 -12.71 15.38 9.76
C VAL A 115 -12.09 15.34 8.38
N ILE A 116 -11.25 14.33 8.14
CA ILE A 116 -10.65 14.06 6.85
C ILE A 116 -11.21 12.77 6.26
N VAL A 117 -11.62 12.83 4.99
CA VAL A 117 -12.07 11.67 4.23
C VAL A 117 -10.91 11.12 3.40
N LYS A 118 -10.60 9.84 3.59
CA LYS A 118 -9.49 9.14 2.93
C LYS A 118 -10.01 7.89 2.22
N SER A 119 -9.33 7.44 1.16
CA SER A 119 -9.57 6.10 0.62
C SER A 119 -9.14 5.05 1.64
N ASN A 120 -9.95 4.01 1.89
CA ASN A 120 -9.55 2.90 2.74
C ASN A 120 -8.38 2.08 2.17
N LEU A 121 -8.20 2.09 0.84
CA LEU A 121 -7.20 1.29 0.15
C LEU A 121 -5.81 1.98 0.13
N ASN A 122 -4.75 1.18 0.03
CA ASN A 122 -3.41 1.64 -0.28
C ASN A 122 -3.42 2.38 -1.63
N HIS A 123 -2.76 3.54 -1.69
CA HIS A 123 -2.68 4.39 -2.89
C HIS A 123 -4.01 4.48 -3.68
N GLY A 124 -5.14 4.63 -2.98
CA GLY A 124 -6.46 4.77 -3.62
C GLY A 124 -6.96 3.54 -4.38
N GLY A 125 -6.34 2.37 -4.19
CA GLY A 125 -6.68 1.15 -4.89
C GLY A 125 -5.98 0.97 -6.25
N LEU A 126 -4.95 1.77 -6.55
CA LEU A 126 -4.24 1.68 -7.83
C LEU A 126 -3.48 0.36 -7.99
N PRO A 127 -2.69 -0.11 -7.00
CA PRO A 127 -1.93 -1.35 -7.14
C PRO A 127 -2.82 -2.57 -7.35
N GLU A 128 -3.98 -2.63 -6.70
CA GLU A 128 -4.97 -3.71 -6.88
C GLU A 128 -5.51 -3.79 -8.31
N ARG A 129 -5.55 -2.67 -9.05
CA ARG A 129 -5.93 -2.67 -10.47
C ARG A 129 -4.85 -3.27 -11.37
N LEU A 130 -3.62 -3.34 -10.87
CA LEU A 130 -2.47 -3.95 -11.53
C LEU A 130 -2.32 -5.43 -11.12
N VAL A 131 -2.91 -5.84 -9.99
CA VAL A 131 -2.91 -7.23 -9.50
C VAL A 131 -4.13 -7.98 -10.01
N GLY A 132 -3.97 -8.74 -11.09
CA GLY A 132 -4.97 -9.65 -11.63
C GLY A 132 -4.91 -9.74 -13.16
N PRO A 133 -5.50 -10.77 -13.78
CA PRO A 133 -5.64 -10.79 -15.23
C PRO A 133 -6.47 -9.58 -15.66
N PRO A 134 -6.03 -8.77 -16.65
CA PRO A 134 -6.86 -7.70 -17.16
C PRO A 134 -8.19 -8.30 -17.65
N PRO A 135 -9.34 -7.62 -17.47
CA PRO A 135 -10.56 -8.09 -18.08
C PRO A 135 -10.34 -8.26 -19.58
N SER A 136 -10.61 -9.46 -20.09
CA SER A 136 -10.42 -9.81 -21.50
C SER A 136 -11.72 -9.58 -22.29
N GLY A 137 -11.57 -9.26 -23.57
CA GLY A 137 -12.69 -9.15 -24.51
C GLY A 137 -13.74 -8.08 -24.14
N PRO A 138 -15.04 -8.32 -24.41
CA PRO A 138 -16.10 -7.31 -24.29
C PRO A 138 -16.31 -6.80 -22.86
N ALA A 139 -15.89 -7.56 -21.84
CA ALA A 139 -15.99 -7.16 -20.43
C ALA A 139 -15.20 -5.88 -20.12
N ARG A 140 -14.04 -5.67 -20.77
CA ARG A 140 -13.22 -4.47 -20.60
C ARG A 140 -13.90 -3.22 -21.14
N LEU A 141 -14.58 -3.36 -22.29
CA LEU A 141 -15.34 -2.28 -22.91
C LEU A 141 -16.55 -1.90 -22.06
N VAL A 142 -17.32 -2.89 -21.60
CA VAL A 142 -18.50 -2.67 -20.73
C VAL A 142 -18.10 -2.01 -19.42
N ALA A 143 -17.00 -2.45 -18.79
CA ALA A 143 -16.48 -1.82 -17.58
C ALA A 143 -16.06 -0.35 -17.83
N GLY A 144 -15.44 -0.08 -18.97
CA GLY A 144 -15.08 1.28 -19.41
C GLY A 144 -16.30 2.18 -19.60
N ILE A 145 -17.32 1.70 -20.32
CA ILE A 145 -18.58 2.43 -20.57
C ILE A 145 -19.32 2.72 -19.26
N ARG A 146 -19.52 1.71 -18.41
CA ARG A 146 -20.16 1.88 -17.10
C ARG A 146 -19.43 2.90 -16.24
N ARG A 147 -18.09 2.86 -16.21
CA ARG A 147 -17.28 3.81 -15.45
C ARG A 147 -17.39 5.23 -16.02
N GLY A 148 -17.36 5.38 -17.35
CA GLY A 148 -17.53 6.66 -18.03
C GLY A 148 -18.89 7.29 -17.75
N LEU A 149 -19.97 6.51 -17.88
CA LEU A 149 -21.33 6.96 -17.59
C LEU A 149 -21.49 7.41 -16.14
N ARG A 150 -21.00 6.61 -15.18
CA ARG A 150 -21.08 6.97 -13.76
C ARG A 150 -20.26 8.23 -13.43
N ARG A 151 -19.09 8.44 -14.04
CA ARG A 151 -18.35 9.72 -13.89
C ARG A 151 -19.13 10.89 -14.45
N ARG A 152 -19.70 10.77 -15.65
CA ARG A 152 -20.49 11.82 -16.30
C ARG A 152 -21.72 12.22 -15.47
N LEU A 153 -22.30 11.27 -14.74
CA LEU A 153 -23.41 11.48 -13.82
C LEU A 153 -22.98 11.97 -12.43
N GLY A 154 -21.68 12.22 -12.18
CA GLY A 154 -21.19 12.62 -10.85
C GLY A 154 -21.28 11.52 -9.78
N LEU A 155 -21.54 10.27 -10.20
CA LEU A 155 -21.72 9.10 -9.32
C LEU A 155 -20.39 8.42 -8.94
N VAL A 156 -19.25 9.02 -9.31
CA VAL A 156 -17.90 8.51 -9.04
C VAL A 156 -16.96 9.67 -8.69
N ASN A 157 -16.87 10.00 -7.39
CA ASN A 157 -15.75 10.74 -6.81
C ASN A 157 -14.82 9.77 -6.08
N GLU A 158 -14.25 8.83 -6.82
CA GLU A 158 -13.23 7.90 -6.29
C GLU A 158 -12.02 8.71 -5.79
N ILE A 159 -11.66 8.51 -4.54
CA ILE A 159 -10.38 9.00 -4.00
C ILE A 159 -9.27 8.11 -4.55
N ARG A 160 -8.46 8.65 -5.47
CA ARG A 160 -7.38 7.91 -6.14
C ARG A 160 -6.01 8.30 -5.64
N PHE A 161 -5.84 9.58 -5.35
CA PHE A 161 -4.60 10.16 -4.88
C PHE A 161 -4.79 10.77 -3.50
N LYS A 162 -3.69 11.01 -2.78
CA LYS A 162 -3.73 11.72 -1.49
C LYS A 162 -4.23 13.15 -1.64
N SER A 163 -4.05 13.77 -2.81
CA SER A 163 -4.59 15.09 -3.15
C SER A 163 -6.11 15.13 -3.23
N ASP A 164 -6.76 13.96 -3.37
CA ASP A 164 -8.22 13.85 -3.40
C ASP A 164 -8.82 13.73 -1.98
N TYR A 165 -7.99 13.80 -0.93
CA TYR A 165 -8.47 13.77 0.45
C TYR A 165 -9.14 15.11 0.75
N GLU A 166 -10.35 15.02 1.28
CA GLU A 166 -11.19 16.18 1.56
C GLU A 166 -11.28 16.36 3.08
N ILE A 167 -11.06 17.59 3.55
CA ILE A 167 -11.27 17.98 4.94
C ILE A 167 -12.61 18.68 5.02
N PHE A 168 -13.45 18.26 5.96
CA PHE A 168 -14.73 18.85 6.29
C PHE A 168 -14.66 19.46 7.69
N PRO A 169 -15.43 20.54 7.96
CA PRO A 169 -15.42 21.18 9.27
C PRO A 169 -15.99 20.28 10.37
N ASP A 170 -16.87 19.35 10.00
CA ASP A 170 -17.48 18.38 10.91
C ASP A 170 -17.99 17.14 10.15
N ARG A 171 -18.40 16.13 10.91
CA ARG A 171 -19.00 14.90 10.39
C ARG A 171 -20.28 15.14 9.59
N VAL A 172 -21.13 16.08 10.02
CA VAL A 172 -22.44 16.35 9.40
C VAL A 172 -22.28 16.92 8.00
N SER A 173 -21.19 17.64 7.77
CA SER A 173 -20.79 18.20 6.47
C SER A 173 -20.24 17.13 5.51
N VAL A 174 -19.91 15.93 5.99
CA VAL A 174 -19.43 14.84 5.13
C VAL A 174 -20.59 14.29 4.30
N PRO A 175 -20.48 14.21 2.97
CA PRO A 175 -21.52 13.60 2.15
C PRO A 175 -21.83 12.16 2.58
N ALA A 176 -23.10 11.84 2.81
CA ALA A 176 -23.54 10.52 3.32
C ALA A 176 -22.96 9.31 2.56
N ARG A 177 -22.74 9.46 1.25
CA ARG A 177 -22.09 8.44 0.41
C ARG A 177 -20.68 8.02 0.91
N ARG A 178 -19.92 8.91 1.56
CA ARG A 178 -18.55 8.64 2.04
C ARG A 178 -18.51 7.59 3.14
N PHE A 179 -19.62 7.40 3.87
CA PHE A 179 -19.74 6.35 4.89
C PHE A 179 -20.00 4.95 4.29
N SER A 180 -20.32 4.85 2.99
CA SER A 180 -20.67 3.60 2.32
C SER A 180 -19.86 3.31 1.05
N ASP A 181 -19.15 4.28 0.48
CA ASP A 181 -18.38 4.14 -0.76
C ASP A 181 -17.01 3.46 -0.59
N GLY A 182 -16.70 2.99 0.63
CA GLY A 182 -15.41 2.38 0.95
C GLY A 182 -14.33 3.38 1.37
N SER A 183 -14.67 4.66 1.58
CA SER A 183 -13.80 5.61 2.25
C SER A 183 -13.68 5.30 3.76
N VAL A 184 -12.73 5.96 4.41
CA VAL A 184 -12.67 6.09 5.87
C VAL A 184 -12.74 7.57 6.22
N ILE A 185 -13.41 7.89 7.32
CA ILE A 185 -13.48 9.22 7.88
C ILE A 185 -12.69 9.18 9.18
N GLN A 186 -11.76 10.11 9.35
CA GLN A 186 -10.92 10.21 10.55
C GLN A 186 -11.02 11.63 11.12
N ARG A 187 -10.93 11.79 12.44
CA ARG A 187 -10.65 13.12 13.03
C ARG A 187 -9.38 13.74 12.43
N PHE A 188 -9.41 15.07 12.24
CA PHE A 188 -8.31 15.86 11.68
C PHE A 188 -7.67 16.78 12.72
#